data_AF-A0A4Q2U7Z2-F1
#
_entry.id   AF-A0A4Q2U7Z2-F1
#
_cell.length_a   1.000
_cell.length_b   1.000
_cell.length_c   1.000
_cell.angle_alpha   90.00
_cell.angle_beta   90.00
_cell.angle_gamma   90.00
#
_symmetry.space_group_name_H-M   'P 1'
#
loop_
_entity.id
_entity.type
_entity.pdbx_description
1 polymer ?
#
loop_
_entity_poly.entity_id
_entity_poly.type
_entity_poly.pdbx_seq_one_letter_code
_entity_poly.pdbx_strand_id
1 'polypeptide(L)'
;MGAHISYMGTKRGLAPMVVEVLSQAKPGIVFDVFAGMCSVAEAVAPWRNVWTNDVQHFAYLVGHCLFKAKADPLSCTDAADEYHLAFLSHRDDLIRCFADTLKIERSFNPEMSFSEFSTIYADYKETLKREINNIDTLSIEKFFFFTKFYSDSYFGLQQAIDIDALSCSVRGQNRNSSRTAECLRWAIVAMGRAAIRIANSTGHFAQFLKPKENNFKVFIRQRRRLFWEEWLAAIDELRPVGTIDWRLENRC
;
A
#
# COMPACT_ATOMS: atom_id res chain seq x y z
N MET A 1 14.28 -6.07 10.78
CA MET A 1 13.79 -5.60 9.46
C MET A 1 12.66 -6.51 9.06
N GLY A 2 11.48 -5.94 8.80
CA GLY A 2 10.26 -6.66 8.41
C GLY A 2 9.41 -5.78 7.50
N ALA A 3 8.29 -6.29 6.97
CA ALA A 3 7.46 -5.50 6.06
C ALA A 3 6.84 -4.25 6.75
N HIS A 4 6.76 -4.26 8.09
CA HIS A 4 6.22 -3.17 8.92
C HIS A 4 4.87 -2.62 8.43
N ILE A 5 4.03 -3.47 7.84
CA ILE A 5 2.68 -3.15 7.37
C ILE A 5 1.72 -3.13 8.55
N SER A 6 1.08 -1.99 8.84
CA SER A 6 0.08 -1.88 9.91
C SER A 6 -1.15 -2.72 9.57
N TYR A 7 -1.62 -3.52 10.52
CA TYR A 7 -2.73 -4.46 10.34
C TYR A 7 -3.56 -4.55 11.62
N MET A 8 -4.89 -4.55 11.48
CA MET A 8 -5.78 -4.69 12.62
C MET A 8 -5.56 -6.06 13.28
N GLY A 9 -5.38 -6.07 14.60
CA GLY A 9 -5.09 -7.31 15.33
C GLY A 9 -3.67 -7.83 15.14
N THR A 10 -2.72 -7.01 14.67
CA THR A 10 -1.29 -7.36 14.64
C THR A 10 -0.80 -7.82 16.01
N LYS A 11 0.04 -8.87 16.03
CA LYS A 11 0.55 -9.47 17.27
C LYS A 11 1.97 -9.03 17.60
N ARG A 12 2.45 -7.91 17.05
CA ARG A 12 3.81 -7.39 17.31
C ARG A 12 4.16 -7.30 18.80
N GLY A 13 3.22 -6.87 19.65
CA GLY A 13 3.42 -6.80 21.10
C GLY A 13 3.47 -8.17 21.80
N LEU A 14 2.84 -9.21 21.22
CA LEU A 14 2.86 -10.57 21.76
C LEU A 14 3.97 -11.44 21.17
N ALA A 15 4.53 -11.05 20.02
CA ALA A 15 5.51 -11.83 19.28
C ALA A 15 6.72 -12.25 20.13
N PRO A 16 7.29 -11.41 21.03
CA PRO A 16 8.38 -11.83 21.92
C PRO A 16 7.99 -12.99 22.85
N MET A 17 6.77 -12.99 23.40
CA MET A 17 6.29 -14.09 24.26
C MET A 17 6.08 -15.37 23.45
N VAL A 18 5.64 -15.28 22.20
CA VAL A 18 5.54 -16.45 21.31
C VAL A 18 6.92 -17.05 21.05
N VAL A 19 7.94 -16.21 20.82
CA VAL A 19 9.33 -16.65 20.66
C VAL A 19 9.82 -17.37 21.92
N GLU A 20 9.55 -16.83 23.11
CA GLU A 20 9.92 -17.46 24.39
C GLU A 20 9.30 -18.86 24.53
N VAL A 21 7.99 -19.00 24.30
CA VAL A 21 7.31 -20.29 24.36
C VAL A 21 7.89 -21.27 23.34
N LEU A 22 8.14 -20.83 22.11
CA LEU A 22 8.72 -21.69 21.08
C LEU A 22 10.16 -22.11 21.39
N SER A 23 10.95 -21.28 22.08
CA SER A 23 12.32 -21.60 22.47
C SER A 23 12.40 -22.84 23.37
N GLN A 24 11.34 -23.12 24.11
CA GLN A 24 11.19 -24.28 25.01
C GLN A 24 10.53 -25.48 24.30
N ALA A 25 9.97 -25.28 23.10
CA ALA A 25 9.31 -26.32 22.34
C ALA A 25 10.32 -27.13 21.50
N LYS A 26 9.92 -28.36 21.13
CA LYS A 26 10.74 -29.21 20.25
C LYS A 26 11.13 -28.49 18.95
N PRO A 27 12.35 -28.70 18.42
CA PRO A 27 12.73 -28.22 17.09
C PRO A 27 11.73 -28.66 16.01
N GLY A 28 11.55 -27.83 15.00
CA GLY A 28 10.55 -28.03 13.95
C GLY A 28 10.05 -26.72 13.36
N ILE A 29 9.17 -26.84 12.37
CA ILE A 29 8.64 -25.73 11.59
C ILE A 29 7.52 -25.02 12.37
N VAL A 30 7.50 -23.69 12.32
CA VAL A 30 6.39 -22.90 12.86
C VAL A 30 5.36 -22.70 11.75
N PHE A 31 4.15 -23.26 11.94
CA PHE A 31 3.05 -23.05 11.00
C PHE A 31 2.12 -21.95 11.51
N ASP A 32 2.22 -20.76 10.92
CA ASP A 32 1.37 -19.61 11.20
C ASP A 32 0.15 -19.63 10.28
N VAL A 33 -0.93 -20.26 10.76
CA VAL A 33 -2.15 -20.53 9.97
C VAL A 33 -2.94 -19.26 9.61
N PHE A 34 -2.74 -18.17 10.37
CA PHE A 34 -3.42 -16.88 10.21
C PHE A 34 -2.38 -15.76 10.26
N ALA A 35 -1.45 -15.82 9.32
CA ALA A 35 -0.22 -15.03 9.39
C ALA A 35 -0.46 -13.52 9.29
N GLY A 36 -1.52 -13.07 8.60
CA GLY A 36 -1.77 -11.66 8.32
C GLY A 36 -0.51 -10.99 7.74
N MET A 37 -0.03 -9.93 8.41
CA MET A 37 1.21 -9.24 8.02
C MET A 37 2.48 -9.84 8.67
N CYS A 38 2.44 -11.13 8.99
CA CYS A 38 3.58 -11.96 9.35
C CYS A 38 4.34 -11.56 10.64
N SER A 39 3.72 -10.82 11.56
CA SER A 39 4.43 -10.32 12.76
C SER A 39 5.00 -11.41 13.68
N VAL A 40 4.35 -12.59 13.72
CA VAL A 40 4.84 -13.73 14.52
C VAL A 40 5.92 -14.50 13.76
N ALA A 41 5.65 -14.85 12.50
CA ALA A 41 6.63 -15.48 11.61
C ALA A 41 7.94 -14.69 11.49
N GLU A 42 7.88 -13.35 11.39
CA GLU A 42 9.06 -12.48 11.38
C GLU A 42 9.87 -12.56 12.69
N ALA A 43 9.19 -12.67 13.84
CA ALA A 43 9.86 -12.69 15.14
C ALA A 43 10.60 -14.01 15.42
N VAL A 44 10.14 -15.12 14.85
CA VAL A 44 10.79 -16.43 14.98
C VAL A 44 11.81 -16.71 13.88
N ALA A 45 11.75 -15.96 12.79
CA ALA A 45 12.69 -16.06 11.69
C ALA A 45 14.01 -15.31 11.99
N PRO A 46 15.16 -15.76 11.47
CA PRO A 46 15.36 -17.02 10.74
C PRO A 46 15.65 -18.22 11.67
N TRP A 47 15.49 -18.09 12.98
CA TRP A 47 15.82 -19.16 13.95
C TRP A 47 15.00 -20.45 13.74
N ARG A 48 13.77 -20.34 13.23
CA ARG A 48 12.92 -21.46 12.82
C ARG A 48 12.47 -21.25 11.38
N ASN A 49 12.36 -22.32 10.59
CA ASN A 49 11.61 -22.24 9.33
C ASN A 49 10.14 -21.91 9.64
N VAL A 50 9.53 -21.14 8.75
CA VAL A 50 8.17 -20.65 8.89
C VAL A 50 7.34 -21.07 7.70
N TRP A 51 6.18 -21.64 7.99
CA TRP A 51 5.13 -21.82 7.01
C TRP A 51 4.02 -20.83 7.34
N THR A 52 3.64 -19.99 6.38
CA THR A 52 2.58 -18.99 6.57
C THR A 52 1.36 -19.36 5.75
N ASN A 53 0.18 -19.15 6.30
CA ASN A 53 -1.07 -19.25 5.55
C ASN A 53 -1.95 -18.06 5.92
N ASP A 54 -2.73 -17.58 4.95
CA ASP A 54 -3.81 -16.63 5.19
C ASP A 54 -4.83 -16.73 4.05
N VAL A 55 -6.10 -16.46 4.33
CA VAL A 55 -7.16 -16.42 3.32
C VAL A 55 -7.03 -15.20 2.41
N GLN A 56 -6.42 -14.12 2.92
CA GLN A 56 -6.22 -12.89 2.17
C GLN A 56 -5.01 -13.00 1.25
N HIS A 57 -5.22 -12.84 -0.06
CA HIS A 57 -4.15 -12.92 -1.04
C HIS A 57 -3.00 -11.92 -0.79
N PHE A 58 -3.31 -10.71 -0.30
CA PHE A 58 -2.27 -9.74 0.04
C PHE A 58 -1.37 -10.21 1.19
N ALA A 59 -1.93 -10.84 2.22
CA ALA A 59 -1.15 -11.45 3.32
C ALA A 59 -0.25 -12.59 2.79
N TYR A 60 -0.78 -13.43 1.89
CA TYR A 60 0.01 -14.43 1.17
C TYR A 60 1.20 -13.80 0.41
N LEU A 61 0.99 -12.69 -0.31
CA LEU A 61 2.06 -12.00 -1.03
C LEU A 61 3.15 -11.48 -0.09
N VAL A 62 2.76 -10.93 1.07
CA VAL A 62 3.69 -10.46 2.11
C VAL A 62 4.53 -11.63 2.62
N GLY A 63 3.89 -12.74 3.02
CA GLY A 63 4.59 -13.94 3.47
C GLY A 63 5.55 -14.49 2.42
N HIS A 64 5.09 -14.56 1.16
CA HIS A 64 5.93 -15.02 0.05
C HIS A 64 7.15 -14.12 -0.18
N CYS A 65 6.98 -12.80 -0.14
CA CYS A 65 8.09 -11.88 -0.31
C CYS A 65 9.11 -12.00 0.83
N LEU A 66 8.64 -12.04 2.08
CA LEU A 66 9.50 -12.11 3.24
C LEU A 66 10.23 -13.45 3.38
N PHE A 67 9.54 -14.57 3.16
CA PHE A 67 10.04 -15.88 3.57
C PHE A 67 10.38 -16.82 2.42
N LYS A 68 10.06 -16.47 1.16
CA LYS A 68 10.30 -17.33 -0.01
C LYS A 68 10.96 -16.65 -1.20
N ALA A 69 11.07 -15.32 -1.23
CA ALA A 69 11.70 -14.63 -2.35
C ALA A 69 13.16 -15.08 -2.52
N LYS A 70 13.57 -15.35 -3.77
CA LYS A 70 14.94 -15.76 -4.08
C LYS A 70 15.84 -14.55 -4.27
N ALA A 71 15.26 -13.42 -4.67
CA ALA A 71 15.94 -12.15 -4.83
C ALA A 71 15.35 -11.05 -3.94
N ASP A 72 16.18 -10.06 -3.66
CA ASP A 72 15.75 -8.78 -3.11
C ASP A 72 14.82 -8.05 -4.10
N PRO A 73 13.99 -7.10 -3.62
CA PRO A 73 13.28 -6.22 -4.53
C PRO A 73 14.25 -5.44 -5.42
N LEU A 74 13.71 -4.85 -6.50
CA LEU A 74 14.43 -3.86 -7.28
C LEU A 74 14.90 -2.71 -6.38
N SER A 75 15.98 -2.03 -6.77
CA SER A 75 16.29 -0.73 -6.16
C SER A 75 15.21 0.28 -6.50
N CYS A 76 15.08 1.37 -5.72
CA CYS A 76 14.17 2.45 -6.09
C CYS A 76 14.48 3.05 -7.47
N THR A 77 15.75 3.06 -7.89
CA THR A 77 16.15 3.60 -9.20
C THR A 77 15.68 2.67 -10.32
N ASP A 78 15.95 1.37 -10.21
CA ASP A 78 15.50 0.39 -11.20
C ASP A 78 13.96 0.33 -11.26
N ALA A 79 13.29 0.42 -10.11
CA ALA A 79 11.83 0.49 -10.04
C ALA A 79 11.29 1.78 -10.69
N ALA A 80 11.93 2.93 -10.46
CA ALA A 80 11.53 4.15 -11.14
C ALA A 80 11.67 3.98 -12.66
N ASP A 81 12.83 3.51 -13.14
CA ASP A 81 13.06 3.29 -14.57
C ASP A 81 12.05 2.31 -15.19
N GLU A 82 11.71 1.24 -14.47
CA GLU A 82 10.78 0.21 -14.96
C GLU A 82 9.32 0.68 -15.03
N TYR A 83 8.86 1.48 -14.06
CA TYR A 83 7.43 1.75 -13.90
C TYR A 83 7.01 3.20 -14.22
N HIS A 84 7.94 4.16 -14.27
CA HIS A 84 7.61 5.59 -14.27
C HIS A 84 6.92 6.05 -15.56
N LEU A 85 7.34 5.59 -16.74
CA LEU A 85 6.75 6.05 -18.01
C LEU A 85 5.28 5.64 -18.12
N ALA A 86 4.95 4.38 -17.84
CA ALA A 86 3.57 3.90 -17.85
C ALA A 86 2.74 4.53 -16.71
N PHE A 87 3.34 4.76 -15.55
CA PHE A 87 2.71 5.49 -14.45
C PHE A 87 2.32 6.91 -14.88
N LEU A 88 3.24 7.69 -15.47
CA LEU A 88 2.95 9.06 -15.90
C LEU A 88 1.86 9.10 -16.97
N SER A 89 1.92 8.21 -17.95
CA SER A 89 0.90 8.14 -19.01
C SER A 89 -0.50 7.97 -18.42
N HIS A 90 -0.71 6.95 -17.57
CA HIS A 90 -2.03 6.69 -16.98
C HIS A 90 -2.45 7.78 -15.99
N ARG A 91 -1.49 8.31 -15.23
CA ARG A 91 -1.73 9.41 -14.29
C ARG A 91 -2.22 10.66 -15.02
N ASP A 92 -1.60 11.02 -16.13
CA ASP A 92 -1.98 12.18 -16.90
C ASP A 92 -3.37 12.01 -17.54
N ASP A 93 -3.75 10.80 -17.93
CA ASP A 93 -5.08 10.49 -18.44
C ASP A 93 -6.15 10.76 -17.37
N LEU A 94 -5.95 10.24 -16.15
CA LEU A 94 -6.85 10.48 -15.03
C LEU A 94 -6.86 11.95 -14.60
N ILE A 95 -5.71 12.63 -14.56
CA ILE A 95 -5.65 14.06 -14.22
C ILE A 95 -6.52 14.89 -15.17
N ARG A 96 -6.56 14.57 -16.46
CA ARG A 96 -7.42 15.27 -17.42
C ARG A 96 -8.90 15.05 -17.13
N CYS A 97 -9.30 13.87 -16.68
CA CYS A 97 -10.68 13.57 -16.32
C CYS A 97 -11.15 14.26 -15.03
N PHE A 98 -10.22 14.60 -14.13
CA PHE A 98 -10.53 15.17 -12.82
C PHE A 98 -9.87 16.54 -12.55
N ALA A 99 -9.64 17.31 -13.61
CA ALA A 99 -8.88 18.54 -13.54
C ALA A 99 -9.52 19.58 -12.61
N ASP A 100 -10.85 19.69 -12.60
CA ASP A 100 -11.56 20.67 -11.77
C ASP A 100 -11.49 20.28 -10.30
N THR A 101 -11.77 19.01 -9.98
CA THR A 101 -11.68 18.54 -8.59
C THR A 101 -10.25 18.64 -8.05
N LEU A 102 -9.23 18.32 -8.86
CA LEU A 102 -7.83 18.48 -8.46
C LEU A 102 -7.46 19.93 -8.19
N LYS A 103 -8.00 20.88 -8.96
CA LYS A 103 -7.79 22.32 -8.72
C LYS A 103 -8.36 22.73 -7.35
N ILE A 104 -9.53 22.22 -6.99
CA ILE A 104 -10.14 22.47 -5.67
C ILE A 104 -9.29 21.83 -4.57
N GLU A 105 -8.91 20.54 -4.70
CA GLU A 105 -8.08 19.85 -3.69
C GLU A 105 -6.75 20.57 -3.43
N ARG A 106 -6.10 21.08 -4.49
CA ARG A 106 -4.86 21.86 -4.38
C ARG A 106 -5.02 23.17 -3.59
N SER A 107 -6.22 23.73 -3.51
CA SER A 107 -6.51 24.92 -2.71
C SER A 107 -6.64 24.65 -1.20
N PHE A 108 -6.76 23.38 -0.77
CA PHE A 108 -6.80 23.05 0.65
C PHE A 108 -5.53 23.55 1.34
N ASN A 109 -5.69 24.38 2.37
CA ASN A 109 -4.59 24.99 3.11
C ASN A 109 -4.75 24.74 4.62
N PRO A 110 -3.76 24.14 5.32
CA PRO A 110 -3.85 23.94 6.77
C PRO A 110 -3.95 25.24 7.59
N GLU A 111 -3.63 26.39 7.00
CA GLU A 111 -3.73 27.69 7.66
C GLU A 111 -5.11 28.36 7.52
N MET A 112 -6.01 27.81 6.70
CA MET A 112 -7.38 28.34 6.56
C MET A 112 -8.24 28.00 7.80
N SER A 113 -9.31 28.76 8.00
CA SER A 113 -10.30 28.44 9.04
C SER A 113 -11.07 27.16 8.69
N PHE A 114 -11.62 26.47 9.69
CA PHE A 114 -12.43 25.28 9.43
C PHE A 114 -13.70 25.59 8.63
N SER A 115 -14.28 26.79 8.79
CA SER A 115 -15.44 27.22 8.01
C SER A 115 -15.09 27.37 6.53
N GLU A 116 -13.97 28.03 6.20
CA GLU A 116 -13.50 28.16 4.82
C GLU A 116 -13.20 26.79 4.20
N PHE A 117 -12.48 25.93 4.94
CA PHE A 117 -12.23 24.56 4.51
C PHE A 117 -13.53 23.79 4.22
N SER A 118 -14.51 23.88 5.12
CA SER A 118 -15.78 23.14 4.98
C SER A 118 -16.56 23.54 3.73
N THR A 119 -16.57 24.84 3.39
CA THR A 119 -17.18 25.34 2.16
C THR A 119 -16.47 24.80 0.92
N ILE A 120 -15.14 24.90 0.86
CA ILE A 120 -14.35 24.41 -0.28
C ILE A 120 -14.46 22.88 -0.40
N TYR A 121 -14.50 22.17 0.72
CA TYR A 121 -14.60 20.71 0.74
C TYR A 121 -15.99 20.21 0.30
N ALA A 122 -17.05 20.99 0.52
CA ALA A 122 -18.36 20.69 -0.05
C ALA A 122 -18.36 20.81 -1.58
N ASP A 123 -17.74 21.87 -2.11
CA ASP A 123 -17.57 22.06 -3.56
C ASP A 123 -16.72 20.96 -4.21
N TYR A 124 -15.63 20.56 -3.53
CA TYR A 124 -14.82 19.39 -3.91
C TYR A 124 -15.68 18.14 -4.08
N LYS A 125 -16.56 17.84 -3.11
CA LYS A 125 -17.40 16.63 -3.13
C LYS A 125 -18.40 16.61 -4.28
N GLU A 126 -19.07 17.73 -4.51
CA GLU A 126 -20.06 17.83 -5.60
C GLU A 126 -19.38 17.76 -6.97
N THR A 127 -18.25 18.45 -7.13
CA THR A 127 -17.46 18.42 -8.37
C THR A 127 -16.91 17.01 -8.64
N LEU A 128 -16.34 16.34 -7.62
CA LEU A 128 -15.84 14.98 -7.71
C LEU A 128 -16.94 14.01 -8.15
N LYS A 129 -18.11 14.08 -7.50
CA LYS A 129 -19.25 13.22 -7.81
C LYS A 129 -19.72 13.42 -9.25
N ARG A 130 -19.74 14.66 -9.74
CA ARG A 130 -20.10 14.98 -11.13
C ARG A 130 -19.08 14.40 -12.10
N GLU A 131 -17.78 14.60 -11.88
CA GLU A 131 -16.72 14.07 -12.74
C GLU A 131 -16.73 12.53 -12.77
N ILE A 132 -16.88 11.86 -11.62
CA ILE A 132 -17.02 10.39 -11.54
C ILE A 132 -18.21 9.89 -12.38
N ASN A 133 -19.35 10.60 -12.34
CA ASN A 133 -20.55 10.21 -13.10
C ASN A 133 -20.42 10.46 -14.60
N ASN A 134 -19.55 11.39 -15.01
CA ASN A 134 -19.32 11.73 -16.42
C ASN A 134 -18.26 10.86 -17.09
N ILE A 135 -17.57 10.01 -16.33
CA ILE A 135 -16.59 9.08 -16.89
C ILE A 135 -17.30 7.98 -17.67
N ASP A 136 -17.02 7.93 -18.97
CA ASP A 136 -17.33 6.77 -19.78
C ASP A 136 -16.38 5.64 -19.40
N THR A 137 -16.93 4.61 -18.74
CA THR A 137 -16.20 3.44 -18.26
C THR A 137 -15.58 2.59 -19.38
N LEU A 138 -15.96 2.85 -20.64
CA LEU A 138 -15.37 2.22 -21.81
C LEU A 138 -14.09 2.94 -22.28
N SER A 139 -13.88 4.19 -21.88
CA SER A 139 -12.77 5.05 -22.36
C SER A 139 -11.53 5.04 -21.46
N ILE A 140 -11.71 4.85 -20.15
CA ILE A 140 -10.61 4.75 -19.20
C ILE A 140 -10.33 3.26 -18.99
N GLU A 141 -9.08 2.84 -19.25
CA GLU A 141 -8.66 1.47 -18.95
C GLU A 141 -8.98 1.08 -17.49
N LYS A 142 -9.02 -0.22 -17.21
CA LYS A 142 -9.57 -0.90 -16.02
C LYS A 142 -9.05 -0.45 -14.63
N PHE A 143 -8.26 0.62 -14.53
CA PHE A 143 -7.59 1.12 -13.34
C PHE A 143 -8.05 2.54 -12.97
N PHE A 144 -9.27 2.67 -12.47
CA PHE A 144 -9.77 3.90 -11.82
C PHE A 144 -10.54 3.59 -10.52
N PHE A 145 -10.26 2.43 -9.93
CA PHE A 145 -11.01 1.91 -8.78
C PHE A 145 -10.76 2.75 -7.52
N PHE A 146 -9.52 3.11 -7.24
CA PHE A 146 -9.20 3.96 -6.09
C PHE A 146 -9.77 5.36 -6.25
N THR A 147 -9.64 5.90 -7.45
CA THR A 147 -10.15 7.22 -7.82
C THR A 147 -11.67 7.27 -7.70
N LYS A 148 -12.39 6.22 -8.09
CA LYS A 148 -13.85 6.14 -8.00
C LYS A 148 -14.36 5.98 -6.56
N PHE A 149 -13.74 5.08 -5.78
CA PHE A 149 -14.33 4.63 -4.51
C PHE A 149 -13.65 5.21 -3.27
N TYR A 150 -12.40 5.68 -3.38
CA TYR A 150 -11.57 6.01 -2.23
C TYR A 150 -10.94 7.42 -2.24
N SER A 151 -11.12 8.21 -3.29
CA SER A 151 -10.62 9.59 -3.47
C SER A 151 -11.23 10.63 -2.51
N ASP A 152 -12.29 10.28 -1.78
CA ASP A 152 -12.84 11.13 -0.71
C ASP A 152 -12.94 10.44 0.65
N SER A 153 -12.32 9.27 0.80
CA SER A 153 -12.33 8.53 2.06
C SER A 153 -10.92 8.35 2.60
N TYR A 154 -10.28 7.22 2.30
CA TYR A 154 -8.95 6.91 2.76
C TYR A 154 -7.88 7.77 2.08
N PHE A 155 -8.11 8.25 0.86
CA PHE A 155 -7.10 8.97 0.09
C PHE A 155 -7.64 10.33 -0.38
N GLY A 156 -6.72 11.26 -0.66
CA GLY A 156 -7.04 12.40 -1.52
C GLY A 156 -7.19 11.95 -2.98
N LEU A 157 -7.76 12.81 -3.82
CA LEU A 157 -7.95 12.50 -5.24
C LEU A 157 -6.61 12.27 -5.95
N GLN A 158 -5.63 13.15 -5.75
CA GLN A 158 -4.31 12.98 -6.36
C GLN A 158 -3.66 11.64 -5.97
N GLN A 159 -3.77 11.26 -4.70
CA GLN A 159 -3.25 10.00 -4.18
C GLN A 159 -3.96 8.79 -4.80
N ALA A 160 -5.28 8.86 -4.92
CA ALA A 160 -6.08 7.78 -5.52
C ALA A 160 -5.75 7.58 -7.00
N ILE A 161 -5.56 8.69 -7.74
CA ILE A 161 -5.07 8.67 -9.13
C ILE A 161 -3.70 8.01 -9.22
N ASP A 162 -2.75 8.40 -8.35
CA ASP A 162 -1.40 7.84 -8.37
C ASP A 162 -1.42 6.32 -8.05
N ILE A 163 -2.29 5.87 -7.13
CA ILE A 163 -2.46 4.44 -6.81
C ILE A 163 -2.98 3.67 -8.03
N ASP A 164 -3.99 4.20 -8.71
CA ASP A 164 -4.56 3.58 -9.90
C ASP A 164 -3.55 3.55 -11.07
N ALA A 165 -2.82 4.64 -11.30
CA ALA A 165 -1.79 4.74 -12.31
C ALA A 165 -0.63 3.75 -12.09
N LEU A 166 -0.17 3.63 -10.84
CA LEU A 166 0.87 2.65 -10.53
C LEU A 166 0.31 1.22 -10.63
N SER A 167 -0.95 1.00 -10.24
CA SER A 167 -1.61 -0.30 -10.42
C SER A 167 -1.65 -0.73 -11.88
N CYS A 168 -1.93 0.22 -12.79
CA CYS A 168 -1.87 0.00 -14.24
C CYS A 168 -0.45 -0.38 -14.68
N SER A 169 0.54 0.46 -14.35
CA SER A 169 1.95 0.25 -14.70
C SER A 169 2.48 -1.11 -14.22
N VAL A 170 2.25 -1.45 -12.96
CA VAL A 170 2.71 -2.70 -12.33
C VAL A 170 2.02 -3.93 -12.92
N ARG A 171 0.72 -3.84 -13.24
CA ARG A 171 -0.03 -4.99 -13.80
C ARG A 171 0.13 -5.16 -15.30
N GLY A 172 0.49 -4.11 -16.03
CA GLY A 172 0.77 -4.14 -17.47
C GLY A 172 2.06 -4.90 -17.83
N GLN A 173 2.92 -5.21 -16.86
CA GLN A 173 4.16 -5.93 -17.10
C GLN A 173 3.95 -7.39 -17.49
N ASN A 174 4.63 -7.84 -18.54
CA ASN A 174 4.60 -9.22 -19.01
C ASN A 174 5.36 -10.16 -18.07
N ARG A 175 4.67 -11.17 -17.53
CA ARG A 175 5.23 -12.14 -16.56
C ARG A 175 6.01 -13.28 -17.24
N ASN A 176 6.99 -12.94 -18.08
CA ASN A 176 7.70 -13.93 -18.89
C ASN A 176 8.80 -14.69 -18.12
N SER A 177 9.11 -14.29 -16.88
CA SER A 177 10.11 -14.98 -16.05
C SER A 177 9.73 -15.06 -14.57
N SER A 178 10.30 -16.03 -13.86
CA SER A 178 10.17 -16.16 -12.39
C SER A 178 10.68 -14.92 -11.65
N ARG A 179 11.74 -14.27 -12.17
CA ARG A 179 12.29 -13.04 -11.58
C ARG A 179 11.29 -11.90 -11.70
N THR A 180 10.68 -11.72 -12.88
CA THR A 180 9.64 -10.72 -13.10
C THR A 180 8.44 -10.94 -12.18
N ALA A 181 8.06 -12.20 -11.91
CA ALA A 181 7.00 -12.50 -10.97
C ALA A 181 7.35 -12.15 -9.51
N GLU A 182 8.61 -12.30 -9.09
CA GLU A 182 9.06 -11.85 -7.75
C GLU A 182 9.08 -10.33 -7.63
N CYS A 183 9.67 -9.63 -8.61
CA CYS A 183 9.68 -8.16 -8.66
C CYS A 183 8.27 -7.59 -8.56
N LEU A 184 7.32 -8.19 -9.28
CA LEU A 184 5.92 -7.80 -9.24
C LEU A 184 5.27 -7.98 -7.85
N ARG A 185 5.58 -9.08 -7.15
CA ARG A 185 5.06 -9.28 -5.78
C ARG A 185 5.61 -8.22 -4.83
N TRP A 186 6.91 -7.93 -4.92
CA TRP A 186 7.53 -6.86 -4.15
C TRP A 186 6.92 -5.49 -4.44
N ALA A 187 6.68 -5.16 -5.72
CA ALA A 187 6.01 -3.95 -6.13
C ALA A 187 4.62 -3.80 -5.48
N ILE A 188 3.82 -4.86 -5.51
CA ILE A 188 2.48 -4.88 -4.89
C ILE A 188 2.56 -4.73 -3.36
N VAL A 189 3.49 -5.42 -2.71
CA VAL A 189 3.70 -5.29 -1.25
C VAL A 189 4.12 -3.86 -0.88
N ALA A 190 5.01 -3.26 -1.66
CA ALA A 190 5.41 -1.85 -1.50
C ALA A 190 4.23 -0.90 -1.68
N MET A 191 3.34 -1.15 -2.66
CA MET A 191 2.12 -0.36 -2.85
C MET A 191 1.22 -0.39 -1.61
N GLY A 192 1.01 -1.57 -1.02
CA GLY A 192 0.22 -1.69 0.21
C GLY A 192 0.86 -0.92 1.38
N ARG A 193 2.19 -0.98 1.51
CA ARG A 193 2.93 -0.23 2.53
C ARG A 193 2.82 1.28 2.34
N ALA A 194 2.98 1.76 1.10
CA ALA A 194 2.83 3.18 0.76
C ALA A 194 1.40 3.67 1.01
N ALA A 195 0.39 2.90 0.61
CA ALA A 195 -1.02 3.22 0.85
C ALA A 195 -1.33 3.37 2.35
N ILE A 196 -0.78 2.50 3.20
CA ILE A 196 -0.92 2.62 4.66
C ILE A 196 -0.33 3.93 5.19
N ARG A 197 0.83 4.34 4.67
CA ARG A 197 1.51 5.56 5.10
C ARG A 197 0.71 6.81 4.75
N ILE A 198 0.06 6.85 3.59
CA ILE A 198 -0.67 8.03 3.11
C ILE A 198 -2.16 8.04 3.45
N ALA A 199 -2.72 6.93 3.91
CA ALA A 199 -4.15 6.85 4.19
C ALA A 199 -4.57 7.79 5.32
N ASN A 200 -5.68 8.50 5.12
CA ASN A 200 -6.45 9.19 6.13
C ASN A 200 -7.27 8.16 6.91
N SER A 201 -6.68 7.57 7.93
CA SER A 201 -7.32 6.58 8.79
C SER A 201 -7.13 6.91 10.27
N THR A 202 -7.89 6.24 11.13
CA THR A 202 -7.75 6.34 12.60
C THR A 202 -6.58 5.52 13.16
N GLY A 203 -5.61 5.14 12.32
CA GLY A 203 -4.51 4.22 12.67
C GLY A 203 -4.74 2.78 12.18
N HIS A 204 -5.90 2.51 11.60
CA HIS A 204 -6.29 1.23 10.98
C HIS A 204 -7.36 1.46 9.91
N PHE A 205 -7.42 0.55 8.93
CA PHE A 205 -8.35 0.60 7.78
C PHE A 205 -9.80 0.18 8.10
N ALA A 206 -10.18 0.14 9.38
CA ALA A 206 -11.57 -0.07 9.76
C ALA A 206 -12.44 1.15 9.46
N GLN A 207 -11.86 2.35 9.57
CA GLN A 207 -12.56 3.61 9.33
C GLN A 207 -11.60 4.69 8.81
N PHE A 208 -12.03 5.40 7.78
CA PHE A 208 -11.31 6.59 7.31
C PHE A 208 -11.59 7.81 8.20
N LEU A 209 -10.62 8.72 8.24
CA LEU A 209 -10.69 9.95 9.03
C LEU A 209 -11.61 10.95 8.33
N LYS A 210 -12.73 11.31 8.97
CA LYS A 210 -13.58 12.43 8.52
C LYS A 210 -13.02 13.76 9.07
N PRO A 211 -12.93 14.81 8.24
CA PRO A 211 -12.44 16.09 8.70
C PRO A 211 -13.43 16.76 9.66
N LYS A 212 -12.89 17.31 10.75
CA LYS A 212 -13.55 18.05 11.82
C LYS A 212 -12.65 19.22 12.21
N GLU A 213 -13.20 20.20 12.92
CA GLU A 213 -12.48 21.41 13.34
C GLU A 213 -11.16 21.12 14.06
N ASN A 214 -11.11 20.06 14.87
CA ASN A 214 -9.91 19.69 15.63
C ASN A 214 -8.88 18.86 14.84
N ASN A 215 -9.21 18.34 13.65
CA ASN A 215 -8.35 17.39 12.93
C ASN A 215 -8.14 17.72 11.43
N PHE A 216 -8.86 18.70 10.86
CA PHE A 216 -8.82 18.96 9.41
C PHE A 216 -7.42 19.34 8.91
N LYS A 217 -6.61 20.01 9.75
CA LYS A 217 -5.21 20.32 9.42
C LYS A 217 -4.37 19.06 9.20
N VAL A 218 -4.57 18.03 10.04
CA VAL A 218 -3.90 16.73 9.91
C VAL A 218 -4.40 16.02 8.65
N PHE A 219 -5.71 16.04 8.41
CA PHE A 219 -6.33 15.49 7.21
C PHE A 219 -5.75 16.09 5.92
N ILE A 220 -5.61 17.42 5.85
CA ILE A 220 -5.01 18.11 4.70
C ILE A 220 -3.54 17.71 4.52
N ARG A 221 -2.75 17.72 5.60
CA ARG A 221 -1.32 17.32 5.54
C ARG A 221 -1.16 15.90 5.02
N GLN A 222 -2.03 15.00 5.47
CA GLN A 222 -1.99 13.60 5.07
C GLN A 222 -2.36 13.41 3.59
N ARG A 223 -3.35 14.17 3.06
CA ARG A 223 -3.70 14.17 1.62
C ARG A 223 -2.61 14.75 0.72
N ARG A 224 -1.66 15.52 1.26
CA ARG A 224 -0.54 16.11 0.50
C ARG A 224 0.65 15.17 0.32
N ARG A 225 0.67 14.00 0.98
CA ARG A 225 1.75 13.01 0.78
C ARG A 225 1.69 12.45 -0.63
N LEU A 226 2.86 12.29 -1.25
CA LEU A 226 3.00 11.81 -2.62
C LEU A 226 3.13 10.29 -2.63
N PHE A 227 2.15 9.60 -3.22
CA PHE A 227 2.11 8.14 -3.20
C PHE A 227 3.33 7.51 -3.88
N TRP A 228 3.77 8.08 -5.01
CA TRP A 228 4.94 7.62 -5.76
C TRP A 228 6.22 7.61 -4.92
N GLU A 229 6.49 8.68 -4.17
CA GLU A 229 7.66 8.78 -3.29
C GLU A 229 7.61 7.77 -2.16
N GLU A 230 6.43 7.60 -1.54
CA GLU A 230 6.22 6.61 -0.48
C GLU A 230 6.37 5.18 -0.97
N TRP A 231 6.01 4.93 -2.23
CA TRP A 231 6.17 3.64 -2.87
C TRP A 231 7.64 3.32 -3.16
N LEU A 232 8.40 4.28 -3.73
CA LEU A 232 9.84 4.11 -3.94
C LEU A 232 10.59 3.91 -2.61
N ALA A 233 10.25 4.69 -1.58
CA ALA A 233 10.79 4.49 -0.24
C ALA A 233 10.44 3.10 0.31
N ALA A 234 9.21 2.62 0.10
CA ALA A 234 8.81 1.28 0.51
C ALA A 234 9.60 0.18 -0.21
N ILE A 235 9.88 0.32 -1.51
CA ILE A 235 10.72 -0.60 -2.28
C ILE A 235 12.13 -0.70 -1.68
N ASP A 236 12.75 0.44 -1.36
CA ASP A 236 14.11 0.48 -0.79
C ASP A 236 14.20 -0.11 0.62
N GLU A 237 13.14 -0.02 1.40
CA GLU A 237 13.12 -0.50 2.78
C GLU A 237 12.75 -1.98 2.92
N LEU A 238 12.06 -2.57 1.93
CA LEU A 238 11.59 -3.96 1.99
C LEU A 238 12.72 -4.94 1.69
N ARG A 239 12.89 -5.98 2.50
CA ARG A 239 13.89 -7.04 2.27
C ARG A 239 13.34 -8.39 2.70
N PRO A 240 13.75 -9.49 2.04
CA PRO A 240 13.45 -10.83 2.51
C PRO A 240 14.16 -11.09 3.85
N VAL A 241 13.63 -12.02 4.63
CA VAL A 241 14.18 -12.45 5.92
C VAL A 241 15.06 -13.69 5.72
N GLY A 242 16.14 -13.80 6.50
CA GLY A 242 17.05 -14.95 6.50
C GLY A 242 17.96 -15.04 5.26
N THR A 243 18.59 -16.20 5.08
CA THR A 243 19.40 -16.53 3.89
C THR A 243 18.53 -17.13 2.80
N ILE A 244 19.04 -17.20 1.56
CA ILE A 244 18.33 -17.87 0.45
C ILE A 244 18.07 -19.34 0.79
N ASP A 245 19.06 -20.05 1.32
CA ASP A 245 18.94 -21.46 1.69
C ASP A 245 17.83 -21.70 2.72
N TRP A 246 17.77 -20.85 3.75
CA TRP A 246 16.70 -20.91 4.76
C TRP A 246 15.31 -20.68 4.13
N ARG A 247 15.20 -19.76 3.15
CA ARG A 247 13.93 -19.47 2.47
C ARG A 247 13.45 -20.59 1.55
N LEU A 248 14.36 -21.41 1.01
CA LEU A 248 14.00 -22.54 0.15
C LEU A 248 13.21 -23.63 0.89
N GLU A 249 13.34 -23.69 2.21
CA GLU A 249 12.64 -24.65 3.07
C GLU A 249 11.25 -24.16 3.55
N ASN A 250 10.93 -22.88 3.31
CA ASN A 250 9.68 -22.25 3.76
C ASN A 250 8.51 -22.45 2.79
N ARG A 251 7.28 -22.32 3.32
CA ARG A 251 6.02 -22.43 2.57
C ARG A 251 5.10 -21.24 2.86
N CYS A 252 4.40 -20.78 1.83
CA CYS A 252 3.40 -19.72 1.88
C CYS A 252 2.23 -20.15 1.00
#